data_AF-A0A3D3J417-F1
#
_entry.id   AF-A0A3D3J417-F1
#
_cell.length_a   1.000
_cell.length_b   1.000
_cell.length_c   1.000
_cell.angle_alpha   90.00
_cell.angle_beta   90.00
_cell.angle_gamma   90.00
#
_symmetry.space_group_name_H-M   'P 1'
#
loop_
_entity.id
_entity.type
_entity.pdbx_description
1 polymer ?
#
loop_
_entity_poly.entity_id
_entity_poly.type
_entity_poly.pdbx_seq_one_letter_code
_entity_poly.pdbx_strand_id
1 'polypeptide(L)'
;MLTDELYYGFSKSENSWHEKNNDVLHCLIVGMLIFCASAGCVLGLLSQFELAANYPLIIILLLISALFLALIHISRLFYNFGYFLFMFLFAYGLFAMRTYANSGYQALLNIINEAYSDHYLLSSVREYTEIIQDRYLTITTVSIFLGIFLVLLLNVDVFNNMYYATAFFLTFLPLQIGIFIGRYPSYLSLSFLFFSYFGIFLLRHSCHFYFVQPARRKKPREYSFDYYDKKGRLIIFHKSNARSMLSICLFALL
;
A
#
# COMPACT_ATOMS: atom_id res chain seq x y z
N MET A 1 14.27 -41.93 -40.70
CA MET A 1 13.17 -40.98 -40.42
C MET A 1 13.51 -40.31 -39.10
N LEU A 2 13.42 -38.98 -39.05
CA LEU A 2 14.24 -38.10 -38.20
C LEU A 2 14.30 -38.47 -36.72
N THR A 3 15.52 -38.42 -36.21
CA THR A 3 15.94 -38.51 -34.81
C THR A 3 15.46 -37.30 -34.01
N ASP A 4 14.76 -37.54 -32.90
CA ASP A 4 14.47 -36.52 -31.89
C ASP A 4 15.79 -36.06 -31.23
N GLU A 5 16.37 -34.98 -31.77
CA GLU A 5 17.46 -34.27 -31.10
C GLU A 5 16.89 -33.56 -29.86
N LEU A 6 17.20 -34.08 -28.68
CA LEU A 6 17.00 -33.40 -27.40
C LEU A 6 17.92 -32.17 -27.34
N TYR A 7 17.40 -31.02 -27.76
CA TYR A 7 18.09 -29.75 -27.62
C TYR A 7 18.22 -29.38 -26.13
N TYR A 8 19.43 -29.51 -25.58
CA TYR A 8 19.77 -28.93 -24.28
C TYR A 8 19.83 -27.41 -24.41
N GLY A 9 18.98 -26.71 -23.68
CA GLY A 9 18.91 -25.27 -23.75
C GLY A 9 17.62 -24.69 -23.19
N PHE A 10 17.55 -23.36 -23.21
CA PHE A 10 16.34 -22.63 -22.87
C PHE A 10 15.35 -22.67 -24.04
N SER A 11 14.24 -23.37 -23.85
CA SER A 11 13.09 -23.27 -24.73
C SER A 11 12.05 -22.33 -24.13
N LYS A 12 11.30 -21.66 -25.00
CA LYS A 12 10.26 -20.70 -24.64
C LYS A 12 8.92 -21.36 -24.91
N SER A 13 8.31 -21.95 -23.90
CA SER A 13 6.98 -22.56 -24.02
C SER A 13 5.88 -21.55 -23.70
N GLU A 14 4.78 -21.64 -24.45
CA GLU A 14 3.57 -20.84 -24.24
C GLU A 14 2.55 -21.72 -23.51
N ASN A 15 2.62 -21.73 -22.18
CA ASN A 15 1.62 -22.42 -21.36
C ASN A 15 0.49 -21.45 -21.00
N SER A 16 -0.71 -21.74 -21.50
CA SER A 16 -1.94 -21.10 -21.02
C SER A 16 -2.43 -21.85 -19.78
N TRP A 17 -2.72 -21.13 -18.69
CA TRP A 17 -3.77 -21.34 -17.67
C TRP A 17 -3.26 -20.81 -16.31
N HIS A 18 -3.62 -19.57 -15.96
CA HIS A 18 -3.48 -19.05 -14.60
C HIS A 18 -4.59 -19.62 -13.72
N GLU A 19 -4.23 -20.27 -12.61
CA GLU A 19 -5.19 -20.60 -11.56
C GLU A 19 -5.69 -19.29 -10.92
N LYS A 20 -7.01 -19.06 -10.98
CA LYS A 20 -7.70 -17.88 -10.42
C LYS A 20 -7.39 -17.64 -8.93
N ASN A 21 -7.01 -18.68 -8.19
CA ASN A 21 -6.61 -18.59 -6.78
C ASN A 21 -5.30 -17.84 -6.57
N ASN A 22 -4.34 -17.91 -7.50
CA ASN A 22 -3.07 -17.20 -7.37
C ASN A 22 -3.27 -15.69 -7.50
N ASP A 23 -4.16 -15.25 -8.40
CA ASP A 23 -4.46 -13.82 -8.60
C ASP A 23 -5.02 -13.16 -7.34
N VAL A 24 -5.91 -13.87 -6.62
CA VAL A 24 -6.48 -13.37 -5.35
C VAL A 24 -5.39 -13.19 -4.30
N LEU A 25 -4.53 -14.19 -4.14
CA LEU A 25 -3.45 -14.16 -3.15
C LEU A 25 -2.45 -13.04 -3.47
N HIS A 26 -2.11 -12.84 -4.75
CA HIS A 26 -1.29 -11.71 -5.18
C HIS A 26 -1.91 -10.36 -4.80
N CYS A 27 -3.20 -10.15 -5.08
CA CYS A 27 -3.90 -8.94 -4.66
C CYS A 27 -3.86 -8.77 -3.14
N LEU A 28 -4.06 -9.83 -2.36
CA LEU A 28 -4.01 -9.76 -0.91
C LEU A 28 -2.62 -9.36 -0.39
N ILE A 29 -1.54 -9.92 -0.94
CA ILE A 29 -0.18 -9.52 -0.57
C ILE A 29 0.05 -8.04 -0.85
N VAL A 30 -0.32 -7.57 -2.05
CA VAL A 30 -0.14 -6.16 -2.42
C VAL A 30 -1.01 -5.24 -1.54
N GLY A 31 -2.24 -5.65 -1.25
CA GLY A 31 -3.13 -4.95 -0.33
C GLY A 31 -2.55 -4.84 1.07
N MET A 32 -1.91 -5.90 1.58
CA MET A 32 -1.21 -5.88 2.87
C MET A 32 -0.03 -4.91 2.86
N LEU A 33 0.78 -4.88 1.79
CA LEU A 33 1.88 -3.92 1.69
C LEU A 33 1.39 -2.47 1.66
N ILE A 34 0.31 -2.20 0.91
CA ILE A 34 -0.32 -0.87 0.86
C ILE A 34 -0.86 -0.49 2.24
N PHE A 35 -1.53 -1.42 2.93
CA PHE A 35 -2.00 -1.22 4.30
C PHE A 35 -0.85 -0.89 5.24
N CYS A 36 0.25 -1.65 5.22
CA CYS A 36 1.40 -1.37 6.08
C CYS A 36 2.02 0.01 5.77
N ALA A 37 2.11 0.41 4.49
CA ALA A 37 2.58 1.75 4.14
C ALA A 37 1.65 2.85 4.68
N SER A 38 0.34 2.75 4.45
CA SER A 38 -0.61 3.78 4.86
C SER A 38 -0.80 3.83 6.39
N ALA A 39 -0.96 2.69 7.04
CA ALA A 39 -1.08 2.59 8.48
C ALA A 39 0.21 3.03 9.17
N GLY A 40 1.38 2.64 8.66
CA GLY A 40 2.67 3.11 9.17
C GLY A 40 2.80 4.63 9.11
N CYS A 41 2.37 5.26 8.01
CA CYS A 41 2.37 6.72 7.89
C CYS A 41 1.41 7.41 8.86
N VAL A 42 0.15 6.96 8.92
CA VAL A 42 -0.89 7.60 9.76
C VAL A 42 -0.59 7.40 11.25
N LEU A 43 -0.26 6.17 11.67
CA LEU A 43 0.10 5.88 13.05
C LEU A 43 1.39 6.60 13.45
N GLY A 44 2.34 6.72 12.52
CA GLY A 44 3.58 7.47 12.73
C GLY A 44 3.28 8.93 13.04
N LEU A 45 2.49 9.60 12.19
CA LEU A 45 2.11 11.00 12.39
C LEU A 45 1.35 11.21 13.71
N LEU A 46 0.40 10.33 14.04
CA LEU A 46 -0.34 10.40 15.30
C LEU A 46 0.58 10.24 16.52
N SER A 47 1.53 9.31 16.45
CA SER A 47 2.47 9.05 17.54
C SER A 47 3.49 10.16 17.76
N GLN A 48 3.92 10.87 16.69
CA GLN A 48 4.87 11.98 16.80
C GLN A 48 4.33 13.13 17.64
N PHE A 49 3.03 13.38 17.58
CA PHE A 49 2.37 14.47 18.29
C PHE A 49 1.55 13.99 19.48
N GLU A 50 1.73 12.72 19.88
CA GLU A 50 1.03 12.09 21.02
C GLU A 50 -0.51 12.27 20.96
N LEU A 51 -1.06 12.18 19.75
CA LEU A 51 -2.46 12.48 19.50
C LEU A 51 -3.36 11.37 20.07
N ALA A 52 -4.35 11.77 20.86
CA ALA A 52 -5.38 10.87 21.34
C ALA A 52 -6.37 10.56 20.21
N ALA A 53 -6.39 9.31 19.74
CA ALA A 53 -7.30 8.85 18.71
C ALA A 53 -7.68 7.37 18.92
N ASN A 54 -8.75 6.92 18.30
CA ASN A 54 -9.17 5.52 18.32
C ASN A 54 -8.32 4.71 17.32
N TYR A 55 -7.13 4.33 17.76
CA TYR A 55 -6.17 3.57 16.96
C TYR A 55 -6.72 2.28 16.35
N PRO A 56 -7.44 1.40 17.10
CA PRO A 56 -8.01 0.18 16.52
C PRO A 56 -8.96 0.46 15.35
N LEU A 57 -9.81 1.46 15.48
CA LEU A 57 -10.79 1.81 14.44
C LEU A 57 -10.09 2.31 13.17
N ILE A 58 -9.07 3.16 13.31
CA ILE A 58 -8.25 3.63 12.18
C ILE A 58 -7.62 2.43 11.47
N ILE A 59 -6.95 1.55 12.22
CA ILE A 59 -6.26 0.38 11.66
C ILE A 59 -7.23 -0.52 10.87
N ILE A 60 -8.39 -0.84 11.45
CA ILE A 60 -9.38 -1.72 10.81
C ILE A 60 -9.91 -1.11 9.51
N LEU A 61 -10.26 0.18 9.51
CA LEU A 61 -10.79 0.83 8.30
C LEU A 61 -9.74 0.97 7.21
N LEU A 62 -8.47 1.22 7.57
CA LEU A 62 -7.38 1.24 6.59
C LEU A 62 -7.12 -0.15 6.00
N LEU A 63 -7.18 -1.21 6.82
CA LEU A 63 -7.01 -2.59 6.35
C LEU A 63 -8.12 -2.96 5.37
N ILE A 64 -9.39 -2.71 5.73
CA ILE A 64 -10.54 -2.99 4.88
C ILE A 64 -10.42 -2.24 3.55
N SER A 65 -10.07 -0.95 3.61
CA SER A 65 -9.92 -0.11 2.41
C SER A 65 -8.80 -0.62 1.50
N ALA A 66 -7.63 -0.94 2.05
CA ALA A 66 -6.49 -1.41 1.27
C ALA A 66 -6.75 -2.77 0.61
N LEU A 67 -7.35 -3.71 1.36
CA LEU A 67 -7.72 -5.02 0.82
C LEU A 67 -8.81 -4.89 -0.25
N PHE A 68 -9.83 -4.05 -0.04
CA PHE A 68 -10.89 -3.81 -1.01
C PHE A 68 -10.33 -3.25 -2.33
N LEU A 69 -9.48 -2.21 -2.27
CA LEU A 69 -8.85 -1.63 -3.45
C LEU A 69 -7.91 -2.63 -4.17
N ALA A 70 -7.24 -3.49 -3.43
CA ALA A 70 -6.41 -4.52 -4.05
C ALA A 70 -7.26 -5.55 -4.80
N LEU A 71 -8.36 -6.02 -4.21
CA LEU A 71 -9.26 -7.01 -4.82
C LEU A 71 -9.98 -6.50 -6.07
N ILE A 72 -10.20 -5.18 -6.18
CA ILE A 72 -10.76 -4.53 -7.38
C ILE A 72 -9.98 -4.89 -8.66
N HIS A 73 -8.68 -5.17 -8.55
CA HIS A 73 -7.82 -5.50 -9.69
C HIS A 73 -8.01 -6.91 -10.26
N ILE A 74 -8.78 -7.79 -9.61
CA ILE A 74 -9.00 -9.18 -10.06
C ILE A 74 -9.68 -9.24 -11.43
N SER A 75 -10.62 -8.32 -11.70
CA SER A 75 -11.35 -8.31 -12.97
C SER A 75 -11.46 -6.92 -13.55
N ARG A 76 -11.57 -6.84 -14.87
CA ARG A 76 -11.73 -5.56 -15.58
C ARG A 76 -13.04 -4.85 -15.24
N LEU A 77 -14.09 -5.60 -14.96
CA LEU A 77 -15.40 -5.04 -14.57
C LEU A 77 -15.33 -4.45 -13.16
N PHE A 78 -14.75 -5.20 -12.21
CA PHE A 78 -14.50 -4.70 -10.86
C PHE A 78 -13.54 -3.51 -10.86
N TYR A 79 -12.53 -3.49 -11.72
CA TYR A 79 -11.63 -2.34 -11.86
C TYR A 79 -12.38 -1.06 -12.24
N ASN A 80 -13.14 -1.06 -13.34
CA ASN A 80 -13.83 0.15 -13.79
C ASN A 80 -14.94 0.61 -12.84
N PHE A 81 -15.76 -0.32 -12.35
CA PHE A 81 -16.90 0.02 -11.49
C PHE A 81 -16.49 0.24 -10.03
N GLY A 82 -15.55 -0.57 -9.53
CA GLY A 82 -15.12 -0.57 -8.13
C GLY A 82 -14.42 0.71 -7.72
N TYR A 83 -13.54 1.27 -8.55
CA TYR A 83 -12.92 2.57 -8.25
C TYR A 83 -13.94 3.71 -8.23
N PHE A 84 -14.88 3.70 -9.17
CA PHE A 84 -15.96 4.70 -9.19
C PHE A 84 -16.82 4.59 -7.92
N LEU A 85 -17.23 3.37 -7.56
CA LEU A 85 -17.99 3.11 -6.34
C LEU A 85 -17.21 3.51 -5.08
N PHE A 86 -15.92 3.18 -5.02
CA PHE A 86 -15.07 3.53 -3.88
C PHE A 86 -14.91 5.04 -3.75
N MET A 87 -14.63 5.75 -4.84
CA MET A 87 -14.53 7.21 -4.85
C MET A 87 -15.86 7.86 -4.45
N PHE A 88 -16.99 7.32 -4.93
CA PHE A 88 -18.30 7.80 -4.52
C PHE A 88 -18.54 7.61 -3.02
N LEU A 89 -18.26 6.42 -2.46
CA LEU A 89 -18.40 6.14 -1.03
C LEU A 89 -17.47 7.01 -0.19
N PHE A 90 -16.23 7.20 -0.61
CA PHE A 90 -15.26 8.07 0.05
C PHE A 90 -15.75 9.53 0.06
N ALA A 91 -16.16 10.06 -1.10
CA ALA A 91 -16.66 11.44 -1.22
C ALA A 91 -17.94 11.65 -0.41
N TYR A 92 -18.89 10.71 -0.49
CA TYR A 92 -20.12 10.75 0.31
C TYR A 92 -19.83 10.71 1.82
N GLY A 93 -18.94 9.80 2.25
CA GLY A 93 -18.52 9.71 3.65
C GLY A 93 -17.85 10.99 4.15
N LEU A 94 -16.93 11.56 3.36
CA LEU A 94 -16.27 12.83 3.69
C LEU A 94 -17.26 13.98 3.75
N PHE A 95 -18.22 14.04 2.84
CA PHE A 95 -19.26 15.07 2.83
C PHE A 95 -20.20 14.95 4.04
N ALA A 96 -20.61 13.74 4.40
CA ALA A 96 -21.45 13.46 5.56
C ALA A 96 -20.73 13.82 6.88
N MET A 97 -19.44 13.51 6.97
CA MET A 97 -18.61 13.74 8.16
C MET A 97 -17.79 15.04 8.11
N ARG A 98 -18.11 15.96 7.18
CA ARG A 98 -17.28 17.15 6.88
C ARG A 98 -16.98 18.00 8.10
N THR A 99 -17.95 18.18 9.00
CA THR A 99 -17.78 19.01 10.20
C THR A 99 -16.77 18.38 11.15
N TYR A 100 -16.83 17.06 11.33
CA TYR A 100 -15.87 16.31 12.15
C TYR A 100 -14.48 16.28 11.52
N ALA A 101 -14.39 16.02 10.21
CA ALA A 101 -13.12 15.98 9.49
C ALA A 101 -12.43 17.36 9.50
N ASN A 102 -13.17 18.44 9.25
CA ASN A 102 -12.62 19.80 9.28
C ASN A 102 -12.17 20.21 10.69
N SER A 103 -12.97 19.93 11.72
CA SER A 103 -12.58 20.22 13.10
C SER A 103 -11.34 19.41 13.51
N GLY A 104 -11.25 18.15 13.06
CA GLY A 104 -10.09 17.29 13.32
C GLY A 104 -8.83 17.78 12.61
N TYR A 105 -8.96 18.27 11.38
CA TYR A 105 -7.86 18.87 10.63
C TYR A 105 -7.36 20.15 11.31
N GLN A 106 -8.27 21.00 11.79
CA GLN A 106 -7.93 22.21 12.55
C GLN A 106 -7.22 21.88 13.86
N ALA A 107 -7.74 20.90 14.62
CA ALA A 107 -7.11 20.42 15.85
C ALA A 107 -5.69 19.87 15.59
N LEU A 108 -5.52 19.09 14.52
CA LEU A 108 -4.20 18.58 14.10
C LEU A 108 -3.23 19.74 13.81
N LEU A 109 -3.66 20.74 13.03
CA LEU A 109 -2.84 21.91 12.73
C LEU A 109 -2.49 22.71 13.98
N ASN A 110 -3.43 22.90 14.90
CA ASN A 110 -3.19 23.61 16.16
C ASN A 110 -2.10 22.90 16.98
N ILE A 111 -2.18 21.58 17.13
CA ILE A 111 -1.19 20.80 17.90
C ILE A 111 0.19 20.82 17.23
N ILE A 112 0.25 20.72 15.90
CA ILE A 112 1.50 20.84 15.16
C ILE A 112 2.09 22.24 15.35
N ASN A 113 1.28 23.26 15.17
CA ASN A 113 1.67 24.66 15.31
C ASN A 113 2.20 24.98 16.71
N GLU A 114 1.53 24.47 17.75
CA GLU A 114 1.96 24.55 19.15
C GLU A 114 3.33 23.88 19.35
N ALA A 115 3.50 22.64 18.86
CA ALA A 115 4.77 21.93 18.95
C ALA A 115 5.93 22.65 18.24
N TYR A 116 5.67 23.32 17.11
CA TYR A 116 6.66 24.15 16.42
C TYR A 116 6.96 25.43 17.19
N SER A 117 5.96 26.05 17.80
CA SER A 117 6.14 27.24 18.63
C SER A 117 7.02 26.96 19.83
N ASP A 118 6.78 25.85 20.51
CA ASP A 118 7.58 25.41 21.65
C ASP A 118 9.03 25.13 21.22
N HIS A 119 9.22 24.48 20.07
CA HIS A 119 10.55 24.16 19.55
C HIS A 119 11.36 25.41 19.17
N TYR A 120 10.71 26.41 18.56
CA TYR A 120 11.36 27.64 18.09
C TYR A 120 11.23 28.84 19.05
N LEU A 121 10.60 28.65 20.21
CA LEU A 121 10.35 29.69 21.23
C LEU A 121 9.59 30.90 20.67
N LEU A 122 8.57 30.66 19.85
CA LEU A 122 7.74 31.70 19.25
C LEU A 122 6.65 32.19 20.22
N SER A 123 6.36 33.48 20.21
CA SER A 123 5.48 34.14 21.21
C SER A 123 4.00 34.18 20.84
N SER A 124 3.65 33.86 19.59
CA SER A 124 2.25 33.84 19.14
C SER A 124 2.12 32.92 17.94
N VAL A 125 1.13 32.04 18.02
CA VAL A 125 0.82 31.07 16.98
C VAL A 125 -0.60 31.28 16.51
N ARG A 126 -0.82 31.16 15.21
CA ARG A 126 -2.16 31.20 14.64
C ARG A 126 -2.90 29.94 15.04
N GLU A 127 -3.88 30.11 15.92
CA GLU A 127 -4.84 29.06 16.26
C GLU A 127 -6.04 29.09 15.31
N TYR A 128 -6.44 27.90 14.86
CA TYR A 128 -7.64 27.68 14.08
C TYR A 128 -8.81 27.40 15.02
N THR A 129 -9.97 27.99 14.74
CA THR A 129 -11.19 27.78 15.52
C THR A 129 -11.77 26.40 15.27
N GLU A 130 -11.73 25.53 16.27
CA GLU A 130 -12.36 24.20 16.24
C GLU A 130 -13.87 24.31 16.47
N ILE A 131 -14.66 23.69 15.60
CA ILE A 131 -16.14 23.69 15.72
C ILE A 131 -16.59 22.66 16.77
N ILE A 132 -15.90 21.52 16.84
CA ILE A 132 -16.22 20.40 17.73
C ILE A 132 -15.05 20.21 18.70
N GLN A 133 -15.34 20.27 20.00
CA GLN A 133 -14.32 20.20 21.05
C GLN A 133 -13.82 18.79 21.35
N ASP A 134 -14.56 17.75 20.96
CA ASP A 134 -14.10 16.37 21.11
C ASP A 134 -12.98 16.06 20.09
N ARG A 135 -11.74 16.35 20.51
CA ARG A 135 -10.53 16.09 19.74
C ARG A 135 -10.30 14.60 19.49
N TYR A 136 -10.72 13.71 20.40
CA TYR A 136 -10.53 12.26 20.24
C TYR A 136 -11.30 11.74 19.03
N LEU A 137 -12.57 12.11 18.89
CA LEU A 137 -13.39 11.67 17.76
C LEU A 137 -13.03 12.39 16.46
N THR A 138 -12.76 13.68 16.51
CA THR A 138 -12.46 14.48 15.30
C THR A 138 -11.10 14.13 14.70
N ILE A 139 -10.05 13.95 15.52
CA ILE A 139 -8.73 13.48 15.07
C ILE A 139 -8.83 12.06 14.49
N THR A 140 -9.60 11.18 15.12
CA THR A 140 -9.86 9.83 14.59
C THR A 140 -10.47 9.92 13.19
N THR A 141 -11.50 10.77 13.02
CA THR A 141 -12.23 10.94 11.76
C THR A 141 -11.31 11.45 10.65
N VAL A 142 -10.55 12.53 10.89
CA VAL A 142 -9.65 13.08 9.87
C VAL A 142 -8.54 12.09 9.50
N SER A 143 -8.03 11.34 10.49
CA SER A 143 -6.97 10.34 10.27
C SER A 143 -7.43 9.19 9.37
N ILE A 144 -8.68 8.75 9.52
CA ILE A 144 -9.27 7.74 8.63
C ILE A 144 -9.33 8.28 7.21
N PHE A 145 -9.85 9.49 6.99
CA PHE A 145 -9.97 10.05 5.64
C PHE A 145 -8.61 10.29 4.98
N LEU A 146 -7.64 10.86 5.72
CA LEU A 146 -6.27 11.04 5.23
C LEU A 146 -5.63 9.69 4.90
N GLY A 147 -5.79 8.69 5.76
CA GLY A 147 -5.25 7.36 5.54
C GLY A 147 -5.91 6.63 4.36
N ILE A 148 -7.22 6.73 4.19
CA ILE A 148 -7.93 6.14 3.03
C ILE A 148 -7.48 6.83 1.74
N PHE A 149 -7.33 8.15 1.76
CA PHE A 149 -6.80 8.88 0.60
C PHE A 149 -5.38 8.42 0.25
N LEU A 150 -4.52 8.23 1.26
CA LEU A 150 -3.18 7.69 1.08
C LEU A 150 -3.19 6.25 0.53
N VAL A 151 -4.09 5.38 1.05
CA VAL A 151 -4.31 4.03 0.50
C VAL A 151 -4.65 4.09 -0.98
N LEU A 152 -5.53 5.01 -1.38
CA LEU A 152 -5.93 5.18 -2.78
C LEU A 152 -4.76 5.58 -3.68
N LEU A 153 -3.94 6.55 -3.26
CA LEU A 153 -2.76 6.98 -4.00
C LEU A 153 -1.74 5.83 -4.13
N LEU A 154 -1.39 5.19 -3.01
CA LEU A 154 -0.46 4.07 -2.98
C LEU A 154 -0.95 2.90 -3.84
N ASN A 155 -2.26 2.64 -3.83
CA ASN A 155 -2.83 1.56 -4.60
C ASN A 155 -2.68 1.79 -6.11
N VAL A 156 -2.93 2.99 -6.61
CA VAL A 156 -2.72 3.33 -8.02
C VAL A 156 -1.24 3.16 -8.40
N ASP A 157 -0.31 3.65 -7.58
CA ASP A 157 1.13 3.61 -7.91
C ASP A 157 1.75 2.22 -7.80
N VAL A 158 1.43 1.49 -6.72
CA VAL A 158 1.96 0.15 -6.47
C VAL A 158 1.44 -0.84 -7.52
N PHE A 159 0.16 -0.78 -7.92
CA PHE A 159 -0.34 -1.65 -8.99
C PHE A 159 0.16 -1.27 -10.38
N ASN A 160 0.42 0.02 -10.65
CA ASN A 160 0.91 0.44 -11.97
C ASN A 160 2.39 0.08 -12.18
N ASN A 161 3.24 0.37 -11.20
CA ASN A 161 4.68 0.28 -11.36
C ASN A 161 5.40 -0.36 -10.16
N MET A 162 4.75 -0.75 -9.06
CA MET A 162 5.45 -1.20 -7.84
C MET A 162 6.64 -0.30 -7.46
N TYR A 163 6.47 1.02 -7.65
CA TYR A 163 7.58 1.95 -7.52
C TYR A 163 7.74 2.31 -6.05
N TYR A 164 8.69 1.64 -5.40
CA TYR A 164 8.97 1.83 -3.97
C TYR A 164 9.29 3.28 -3.61
N ALA A 165 9.91 4.04 -4.53
CA ALA A 165 10.23 5.44 -4.28
C ALA A 165 8.97 6.32 -4.16
N THR A 166 7.91 6.08 -4.94
CA THR A 166 6.65 6.82 -4.74
C THR A 166 6.02 6.46 -3.41
N ALA A 167 5.99 5.16 -3.05
CA ALA A 167 5.51 4.74 -1.75
C ALA A 167 6.27 5.44 -0.63
N PHE A 168 7.60 5.47 -0.72
CA PHE A 168 8.47 6.20 0.22
C PHE A 168 8.16 7.69 0.26
N PHE A 169 8.10 8.41 -0.86
CA PHE A 169 7.87 9.86 -0.85
C PHE A 169 6.49 10.22 -0.29
N LEU A 170 5.44 9.46 -0.65
CA LEU A 170 4.08 9.72 -0.17
C LEU A 170 3.94 9.56 1.35
N THR A 171 4.64 8.60 1.95
CA THR A 171 4.56 8.32 3.40
C THR A 171 5.63 9.07 4.19
N PHE A 172 6.80 9.34 3.61
CA PHE A 172 7.90 10.02 4.29
C PHE A 172 7.65 11.52 4.42
N LEU A 173 7.06 12.17 3.42
CA LEU A 173 6.80 13.62 3.46
C LEU A 173 5.91 14.04 4.66
N PRO A 174 4.78 13.37 4.97
CA PRO A 174 4.02 13.68 6.18
C PRO A 174 4.82 13.48 7.47
N LEU A 175 5.66 12.45 7.55
CA LEU A 175 6.45 12.17 8.75
C LEU A 175 7.57 13.20 9.00
N GLN A 176 8.00 13.91 7.96
CA GLN A 176 8.97 14.99 8.12
C GLN A 176 8.45 16.11 9.02
N ILE A 177 7.13 16.31 9.10
CA ILE A 177 6.53 17.35 9.93
C ILE A 177 6.97 17.21 11.39
N GLY A 178 6.96 15.99 11.94
CA GLY A 178 7.46 15.74 13.30
C GLY A 178 8.98 15.59 13.38
N ILE A 179 9.59 14.88 12.41
CA ILE A 179 11.04 14.59 12.43
C ILE A 179 11.86 15.88 12.43
N PHE A 180 11.40 16.90 11.70
CA PHE A 180 12.10 18.17 11.57
C PHE A 180 12.30 18.91 12.91
N ILE A 181 11.37 18.74 13.85
CA ILE A 181 11.44 19.31 15.21
C ILE A 181 11.92 18.29 16.27
N GLY A 182 12.53 17.18 15.83
CA GLY A 182 13.07 16.14 16.71
C GLY A 182 12.02 15.19 17.31
N ARG A 183 10.79 15.15 16.77
CA ARG A 183 9.75 14.20 17.20
C ARG A 183 9.70 12.98 16.28
N TYR A 184 9.96 11.81 16.85
CA TYR A 184 10.09 10.57 16.11
C TYR A 184 8.82 9.71 16.17
N PRO A 185 8.44 9.04 15.08
CA PRO A 185 7.30 8.15 15.06
C PRO A 185 7.59 6.86 15.86
N SER A 186 6.53 6.21 16.34
CA SER A 186 6.64 4.98 17.13
C SER A 186 7.31 3.83 16.37
N TYR A 187 7.98 2.94 17.10
CA TYR A 187 8.62 1.75 16.50
C TYR A 187 7.65 0.90 15.68
N LEU A 188 6.41 0.73 16.15
CA LEU A 188 5.39 -0.03 15.43
C LEU A 188 5.11 0.57 14.04
N SER A 189 4.96 1.89 13.97
CA SER A 189 4.72 2.60 12.72
C SER A 189 5.90 2.49 11.75
N LEU A 190 7.12 2.58 12.26
CA LEU A 190 8.35 2.40 11.48
C LEU A 190 8.47 0.97 10.97
N SER A 191 8.18 -0.05 11.78
CA SER A 191 8.20 -1.45 11.36
C SER A 191 7.23 -1.70 10.20
N PHE A 192 6.03 -1.12 10.22
CA PHE A 192 5.08 -1.21 9.11
C PHE A 192 5.62 -0.55 7.84
N LEU A 193 6.26 0.62 7.94
CA LEU A 193 6.84 1.29 6.78
C LEU A 193 8.02 0.51 6.19
N PHE A 194 8.96 0.05 7.03
CA PHE A 194 10.09 -0.74 6.57
C PHE A 194 9.66 -2.04 5.91
N PHE A 195 8.72 -2.75 6.54
CA PHE A 195 8.14 -3.97 5.96
C PHE A 195 7.53 -3.69 4.57
N SER A 196 6.75 -2.61 4.44
CA SER A 196 6.15 -2.24 3.17
C SER A 196 7.19 -1.90 2.10
N TYR A 197 8.16 -1.03 2.42
CA TYR A 197 9.19 -0.63 1.45
C TYR A 197 10.04 -1.81 1.01
N PHE A 198 10.47 -2.64 1.95
CA PHE A 198 11.31 -3.80 1.65
C PHE A 198 10.52 -4.87 0.88
N GLY A 199 9.26 -5.11 1.26
CA GLY A 199 8.36 -5.98 0.51
C GLY A 199 8.14 -5.52 -0.93
N ILE A 200 7.84 -4.24 -1.15
CA ILE A 200 7.67 -3.67 -2.51
C ILE A 200 9.00 -3.75 -3.29
N PHE A 201 10.13 -3.44 -2.65
CA PHE A 201 11.45 -3.50 -3.26
C PHE A 201 11.80 -4.92 -3.74
N LEU A 202 11.64 -5.94 -2.88
CA LEU A 202 11.92 -7.33 -3.23
C LEU A 202 10.97 -7.85 -4.32
N LEU A 203 9.68 -7.49 -4.26
CA LEU A 203 8.71 -7.88 -5.29
C LEU A 203 9.02 -7.26 -6.65
N ARG A 204 9.45 -5.99 -6.66
CA ARG A 204 9.91 -5.30 -7.86
C ARG A 204 11.14 -5.97 -8.46
N HIS A 205 12.15 -6.29 -7.64
CA HIS A 205 13.40 -6.91 -8.12
C HIS A 205 13.26 -8.38 -8.51
N SER A 206 12.35 -9.12 -7.89
CA SER A 206 12.05 -10.51 -8.25
C SER A 206 11.19 -10.64 -9.51
N CYS A 207 10.72 -9.52 -10.10
CA CYS A 207 9.83 -9.48 -11.27
C CYS A 207 8.52 -10.26 -11.09
N HIS A 208 8.16 -10.60 -9.85
CA HIS A 208 7.00 -11.43 -9.54
C HIS A 208 5.66 -10.66 -9.55
N PHE A 209 5.65 -9.40 -9.96
CA PHE A 209 4.47 -8.51 -9.88
C PHE A 209 3.69 -8.33 -11.19
N TYR A 210 4.18 -8.84 -12.31
CA TYR A 210 3.63 -8.56 -13.65
C TYR A 210 2.22 -9.12 -13.93
N PHE A 211 1.64 -9.90 -13.01
CA PHE A 211 0.44 -10.70 -13.30
C PHE A 211 -0.90 -9.98 -13.20
N VAL A 212 -0.99 -8.82 -12.54
CA VAL A 212 -2.29 -8.24 -12.17
C VAL A 212 -2.47 -6.82 -12.72
N GLN A 213 -2.45 -6.66 -14.05
CA GLN A 213 -2.94 -5.43 -14.70
C GLN A 213 -4.11 -5.73 -15.64
N PRO A 214 -5.37 -5.42 -15.26
CA PRO A 214 -6.53 -5.66 -16.11
C PRO A 214 -6.50 -4.86 -17.41
N ALA A 215 -5.88 -3.67 -17.41
CA ALA A 215 -5.75 -2.80 -18.59
C ALA A 215 -4.69 -3.29 -19.60
N ARG A 216 -3.69 -4.05 -19.15
CA ARG A 216 -2.64 -4.63 -20.01
C ARG A 216 -2.92 -6.08 -20.43
N ARG A 217 -4.17 -6.57 -20.29
CA ARG A 217 -4.61 -7.83 -20.91
C ARG A 217 -4.74 -7.70 -22.45
N LYS A 218 -3.69 -7.26 -23.15
CA LYS A 218 -3.36 -7.93 -24.42
C LYS A 218 -2.81 -9.27 -23.98
N LYS A 219 -3.52 -10.37 -24.30
CA LYS A 219 -3.17 -11.76 -23.90
C LYS A 219 -1.69 -11.86 -23.49
N PRO A 220 -1.35 -12.01 -22.19
CA PRO A 220 0.05 -12.16 -21.84
C PRO A 220 0.51 -13.40 -22.59
N ARG A 221 1.42 -13.22 -23.56
CA ARG A 221 2.19 -14.36 -24.07
C ARG A 221 3.09 -14.74 -22.91
N GLU A 222 2.66 -15.76 -22.21
CA GLU A 222 3.34 -16.30 -21.05
C GLU A 222 4.56 -17.03 -21.55
N TYR A 223 5.73 -16.42 -21.37
CA TYR A 223 6.99 -17.06 -21.71
C TYR A 223 7.52 -17.75 -20.47
N SER A 224 7.34 -19.06 -20.39
CA SER A 224 8.14 -19.90 -19.49
C SER A 224 9.51 -20.10 -20.13
N PHE A 225 10.56 -19.94 -19.34
CA PHE A 225 11.89 -20.41 -19.70
C PHE A 225 12.02 -21.84 -19.20
N ASP A 226 11.82 -22.77 -20.11
CA ASP A 226 12.00 -24.19 -19.84
C ASP A 226 13.45 -24.53 -20.13
N TYR A 227 14.16 -25.06 -19.13
CA TYR A 227 15.53 -25.53 -19.32
C TYR A 227 15.55 -27.04 -19.30
N TYR A 228 16.07 -27.65 -20.36
CA TYR A 228 16.27 -29.09 -20.40
C TYR A 228 17.69 -29.41 -19.92
N ASP A 229 17.79 -30.08 -18.77
CA ASP A 229 19.05 -30.61 -18.23
C ASP A 229 19.63 -31.70 -19.15
N LYS A 230 20.94 -31.98 -19.05
CA LYS A 230 21.70 -33.00 -19.82
C LYS A 230 21.12 -34.42 -19.77
N LYS A 231 20.15 -34.66 -18.90
CA LYS A 231 19.41 -35.92 -18.73
C LYS A 231 17.98 -35.87 -19.31
N GLY A 232 17.63 -34.83 -20.07
CA GLY A 232 16.28 -34.61 -20.61
C GLY A 232 15.26 -34.19 -19.55
N ARG A 233 15.70 -33.80 -18.35
CA ARG A 233 14.80 -33.34 -17.28
C ARG A 233 14.42 -31.88 -17.54
N LEU A 234 13.11 -31.64 -17.63
CA LEU A 234 12.54 -30.30 -17.70
C LEU A 234 12.69 -29.61 -16.35
N ILE A 235 13.53 -28.58 -16.28
CA ILE A 235 13.62 -27.63 -15.18
C ILE A 235 12.85 -26.40 -15.62
N ILE A 236 11.62 -26.28 -15.13
CA ILE A 236 10.81 -25.07 -15.34
C ILE A 236 11.34 -24.02 -14.38
N PHE A 237 11.91 -22.92 -14.89
CA PHE A 237 12.18 -21.76 -14.05
C PHE A 237 10.84 -21.15 -13.66
N HIS A 238 10.45 -21.34 -12.39
CA HIS A 238 9.13 -20.94 -11.91
C HIS A 238 8.86 -19.46 -12.18
N LYS A 239 7.86 -19.25 -13.03
CA LYS A 239 7.04 -18.06 -13.19
C LYS A 239 6.52 -17.57 -11.84
N SER A 240 6.27 -16.27 -11.70
CA SER A 240 5.72 -15.69 -10.46
C SER A 240 4.58 -16.54 -9.90
N ASN A 241 4.78 -17.00 -8.67
CA ASN A 241 3.82 -17.79 -7.94
C ASN A 241 3.44 -16.99 -6.69
N ALA A 242 2.15 -16.94 -6.37
CA ALA A 242 1.66 -16.30 -5.16
C ALA A 242 2.37 -16.83 -3.91
N ARG A 243 2.75 -18.12 -3.90
CA ARG A 243 3.54 -18.73 -2.83
C ARG A 243 4.97 -18.19 -2.75
N SER A 244 5.62 -17.90 -3.89
CA SER A 244 6.96 -17.29 -3.88
C SER A 244 6.89 -15.84 -3.41
N MET A 245 5.88 -15.07 -3.83
CA MET A 245 5.65 -13.72 -3.29
C MET A 245 5.39 -13.75 -1.78
N LEU A 246 4.61 -14.71 -1.29
CA LEU A 246 4.38 -14.87 0.14
C LEU A 246 5.68 -15.19 0.90
N SER A 247 6.51 -16.09 0.36
CA SER A 247 7.82 -16.40 0.97
C SER A 247 8.77 -15.20 0.99
N ILE A 248 8.75 -14.37 -0.06
CA ILE A 248 9.55 -13.14 -0.14
C ILE A 248 9.03 -12.09 0.86
N CYS A 249 7.71 -11.96 1.02
CA CYS A 249 7.14 -11.09 2.03
C CYS A 249 7.40 -11.60 3.45
N LEU A 250 7.36 -12.91 3.70
CA LEU A 250 7.74 -13.46 5.01
C LEU A 250 9.23 -13.21 5.30
N PHE A 251 10.09 -13.30 4.29
CA PHE A 251 11.49 -12.91 4.43
C PHE A 251 11.65 -11.42 4.75
N ALA A 252 10.75 -10.56 4.25
CA ALA A 252 10.76 -9.14 4.57
C ALA A 252 10.35 -8.81 6.02
N LEU A 253 9.80 -9.78 6.77
CA LEU A 253 9.48 -9.63 8.20
C LEU A 253 10.66 -10.01 9.12
N LEU A 254 11.68 -10.70 8.60
CA LEU A 254 12.88 -11.12 9.34
C LEU A 254 13.94 -10.01 9.34
#